data_AF-A0A553Y8Y7-F1
#
_entry.id   AF-A0A553Y8Y7-F1
#
_cell.length_a   1.000
_cell.length_b   1.000
_cell.length_c   1.000
_cell.angle_alpha   90.00
_cell.angle_beta   90.00
_cell.angle_gamma   90.00
#
_symmetry.space_group_name_H-M   'P 1'
#
loop_
_entity.id
_entity.type
_entity.pdbx_description
1 polymer ?
#
loop_
_entity_poly.entity_id
_entity_poly.type
_entity_poly.pdbx_seq_one_letter_code
_entity_poly.pdbx_strand_id
1 'polypeptide(L)' 'MSDESPEGAGGGARKPARRPQQRKQVLLRLDPLIHDALARWAGDELRSTNAQIEFLLRRALADAGRLPRGAGG' A
#
# COMPACT_ATOMS: atom_id res chain seq x y z
N MET A 1 41.44 38.34 -15.14
CA MET A 1 40.22 39.07 -14.78
C MET A 1 39.08 38.24 -15.35
N SER A 2 38.68 37.18 -14.64
CA SER A 2 37.74 37.20 -13.50
C SER A 2 36.33 37.47 -14.04
N ASP A 3 35.53 36.41 -14.12
CA ASP A 3 34.37 36.19 -13.24
C ASP A 3 33.13 36.77 -13.95
N GLU A 4 32.10 36.02 -14.26
CA GLU A 4 31.15 35.53 -13.26
C GLU A 4 30.26 34.47 -13.94
N SER A 5 30.14 33.32 -13.29
CA SER A 5 29.08 32.35 -13.57
C SER A 5 27.84 32.77 -12.79
N PRO A 6 26.62 32.76 -13.33
CA PRO A 6 25.45 32.76 -12.47
C PRO A 6 25.09 31.32 -12.12
N GLU A 7 25.29 31.00 -10.85
CA GLU A 7 24.68 29.85 -10.19
C GLU A 7 23.15 29.95 -10.29
N GLY A 8 22.54 28.95 -10.94
CA GLY A 8 21.11 28.68 -10.84
C GLY A 8 20.84 27.74 -9.66
N ALA A 9 20.58 28.32 -8.49
CA ALA A 9 20.10 27.60 -7.33
C ALA A 9 18.71 26.95 -7.57
N GLY A 10 18.51 25.77 -6.96
CA GLY A 10 17.19 25.36 -6.49
C GLY A 10 16.32 24.56 -7.44
N GLY A 11 16.70 23.32 -7.74
CA GLY A 11 15.77 22.29 -8.22
C GLY A 11 15.59 21.23 -7.15
N GLY A 12 14.67 21.45 -6.20
CA GLY A 12 14.35 20.49 -5.14
C GLY A 12 14.22 19.08 -5.70
N ALA A 13 15.08 18.16 -5.22
CA ALA A 13 15.10 16.79 -5.66
C ALA A 13 13.69 16.20 -5.51
N ARG A 14 12.97 16.11 -6.64
CA ARG A 14 11.65 15.50 -6.74
C ARG A 14 11.81 14.10 -6.14
N LYS A 15 11.24 13.85 -4.94
CA LYS A 15 11.26 12.51 -4.34
C LYS A 15 10.85 11.54 -5.44
N PRO A 16 11.67 10.51 -5.76
CA PRO A 16 11.36 9.64 -6.88
C PRO A 16 9.98 9.05 -6.63
N ALA A 17 9.07 9.25 -7.59
CA ALA A 17 7.75 8.67 -7.55
C ALA A 17 7.92 7.17 -7.31
N ARG A 18 7.30 6.65 -6.24
CA ARG A 18 7.38 5.23 -5.90
C ARG A 18 6.95 4.45 -7.13
N ARG A 19 7.84 3.61 -7.66
CA ARG A 19 7.50 2.68 -8.74
C ARG A 19 6.27 1.88 -8.28
N PRO A 20 5.24 1.71 -9.13
CA PRO A 20 4.06 0.95 -8.77
C PRO A 20 4.51 -0.45 -8.33
N GLN A 21 4.29 -0.77 -7.05
CA GLN A 21 4.66 -2.08 -6.53
C GLN A 21 3.69 -3.10 -7.11
N GLN A 22 4.23 -4.06 -7.86
CA GLN A 22 3.45 -5.16 -8.39
C GLN A 22 2.87 -5.96 -7.21
N ARG A 23 1.54 -6.10 -7.17
CA ARG A 23 0.86 -6.86 -6.12
C ARG A 23 1.27 -8.33 -6.21
N LYS A 24 1.76 -8.88 -5.11
CA LYS A 24 2.09 -10.30 -5.01
C LYS A 24 0.80 -11.11 -4.98
N GLN A 25 0.64 -12.04 -5.91
CA GLN A 25 -0.45 -13.02 -5.88
C GLN A 25 -0.05 -14.20 -4.99
N VAL A 26 -0.91 -14.57 -4.05
CA VAL A 26 -0.69 -15.66 -3.11
C VAL A 26 -1.95 -16.51 -3.04
N LEU A 27 -1.79 -17.84 -3.10
CA LEU A 27 -2.88 -18.77 -2.83
C LEU A 27 -3.08 -18.90 -1.32
N LEU A 28 -4.25 -18.50 -0.83
CA LEU A 28 -4.64 -18.63 0.57
C LEU A 28 -5.50 -19.89 0.74
N ARG A 29 -5.16 -20.70 1.74
CA ARG A 29 -6.05 -21.78 2.20
C ARG A 29 -6.85 -21.22 3.37
N LEU A 30 -8.16 -21.18 3.22
CA LEU A 30 -9.10 -20.70 4.23
C LEU A 30 -10.17 -21.76 4.45
N ASP A 31 -10.70 -21.80 5.67
CA ASP A 31 -11.95 -22.50 5.92
C ASP A 31 -13.05 -21.88 5.02
N PRO A 32 -13.87 -22.71 4.32
CA PRO A 32 -14.91 -22.21 3.42
C PRO A 32 -15.92 -21.29 4.10
N LEU A 33 -16.32 -21.57 5.35
CA LEU A 33 -17.28 -20.76 6.09
C LEU A 33 -16.70 -19.38 6.43
N ILE A 34 -15.40 -19.33 6.72
CA ILE A 34 -14.70 -18.06 6.94
C ILE A 34 -14.60 -17.26 5.64
N HIS A 35 -14.29 -17.92 4.52
CA HIS A 35 -14.29 -17.26 3.22
C HIS A 35 -15.66 -16.65 2.89
N ASP A 36 -16.74 -17.39 3.13
CA ASP A 36 -18.10 -16.92 2.85
C ASP A 36 -18.52 -15.75 3.74
N ALA A 37 -18.11 -15.76 5.01
CA ALA A 37 -18.33 -14.64 5.90
C ALA A 37 -17.57 -13.38 5.43
N LEU A 38 -16.32 -13.53 4.98
CA LEU A 38 -15.54 -12.42 4.42
C LEU A 38 -16.15 -11.89 3.12
N ALA A 39 -16.64 -12.77 2.25
CA ALA A 39 -17.27 -12.38 0.99
C ALA A 39 -18.58 -11.61 1.22
N ARG A 40 -19.40 -12.05 2.18
CA ARG A 40 -20.63 -11.34 2.59
C ARG A 40 -20.30 -9.95 3.14
N TRP A 41 -19.38 -9.87 4.09
CA TRP A 41 -18.96 -8.59 4.67
C TRP A 41 -18.37 -7.63 3.61
N ALA A 42 -17.57 -8.15 2.68
CA ALA A 42 -17.07 -7.34 1.57
C ALA A 42 -18.22 -6.79 0.71
N GLY A 43 -19.24 -7.61 0.42
CA GLY A 43 -20.45 -7.20 -0.30
C GLY A 43 -21.21 -6.09 0.40
N ASP A 44 -21.41 -6.20 1.71
CA ASP A 44 -22.08 -5.18 2.53
C ASP A 44 -21.36 -3.81 2.47
N GLU A 45 -20.04 -3.83 2.29
CA GLU A 45 -19.19 -2.63 2.20
C GLU A 45 -18.86 -2.21 0.76
N LEU A 46 -19.51 -2.81 -0.25
CA LEU A 46 -19.28 -2.58 -1.67
C LEU A 46 -17.79 -2.75 -2.08
N ARG A 47 -17.13 -3.73 -1.47
CA ARG A 47 -15.73 -4.12 -1.72
C ARG A 47 -15.66 -5.49 -2.38
N SER A 48 -14.56 -5.73 -3.09
CA SER A 48 -14.21 -7.10 -3.45
C SER A 48 -13.66 -7.85 -2.23
N THR A 49 -13.82 -9.18 -2.19
CA THR A 49 -13.27 -10.03 -1.12
C THR A 49 -11.76 -9.82 -0.94
N ASN A 50 -11.00 -9.66 -2.03
CA ASN A 50 -9.56 -9.38 -1.95
C ASN A 50 -9.25 -8.02 -1.32
N ALA A 51 -10.04 -6.98 -1.65
CA ALA A 51 -9.88 -5.67 -1.03
C ALA A 51 -10.21 -5.72 0.47
N GLN A 52 -11.21 -6.50 0.86
CA GLN A 52 -11.56 -6.70 2.27
C GLN A 52 -10.46 -7.43 3.04
N ILE A 53 -9.92 -8.52 2.49
CA ILE A 53 -8.81 -9.26 3.08
C ILE A 53 -7.58 -8.35 3.26
N GLU A 54 -7.21 -7.59 2.23
CA GLU A 54 -6.09 -6.65 2.30
C GLU A 54 -6.30 -5.58 3.39
N PHE A 55 -7.50 -5.02 3.49
CA PHE A 55 -7.86 -4.07 4.54
C PHE A 55 -7.67 -4.67 5.93
N LEU A 56 -8.18 -5.88 6.17
CA LEU A 56 -8.07 -6.57 7.45
C LEU A 56 -6.62 -6.89 7.81
N LEU A 57 -5.83 -7.37 6.85
CA LEU A 57 -4.41 -7.66 7.06
C LEU A 57 -3.63 -6.39 7.41
N ARG A 58 -3.89 -5.27 6.72
CA ARG A 58 -3.25 -3.99 7.02
C ARG A 58 -3.61 -3.48 8.41
N ARG A 59 -4.90 -3.56 8.77
CA ARG A 59 -5.36 -3.19 10.10
C ARG A 59 -4.70 -4.05 11.17
N ALA A 60 -4.72 -5.37 11.02
CA ALA A 60 -4.09 -6.29 11.97
C ALA A 60 -2.57 -6.05 12.11
N LEU A 61 -1.86 -5.74 11.01
CA LEU A 61 -0.46 -5.37 11.05
C LEU A 61 -0.23 -4.03 11.76
N ALA A 62 -1.09 -3.04 11.55
CA ALA A 62 -1.01 -1.75 12.21
C ALA A 62 -1.27 -1.89 13.73
N ASP A 63 -2.33 -2.58 14.11
CA ASP A 63 -2.70 -2.84 15.50
C ASP A 63 -1.61 -3.62 16.24
N ALA A 64 -0.90 -4.52 15.54
CA ALA A 64 0.25 -5.25 16.08
C ALA A 64 1.57 -4.45 16.07
N GLY A 65 1.60 -3.21 15.56
CA GLY A 65 2.81 -2.41 15.42
C GLY A 65 3.81 -2.94 14.38
N ARG A 66 3.35 -3.76 13.42
CA ARG A 66 4.17 -4.48 12.43
C ARG A 66 3.99 -3.97 11.00
N LEU A 67 3.19 -2.93 10.79
CA LEU A 67 2.97 -2.38 9.45
C LEU A 67 4.29 -1.81 8.88
N PRO A 68 4.78 -2.29 7.71
CA PRO A 68 6.04 -1.82 7.15
C PRO A 68 6.01 -0.32 6.81
N ARG A 69 7.13 0.37 7.07
CA ARG A 69 7.31 1.77 6.66
C ARG A 69 7.20 1.86 5.13
N GLY A 70 6.09 2.43 4.67
CA GLY A 70 5.79 2.57 3.25
C GLY A 70 4.65 1.72 2.71
N ALA A 71 4.05 0.88 3.54
CA ALA A 71 2.80 0.21 3.18
C ALA A 71 1.60 1.18 3.19
N GLY A 72 1.66 2.33 3.87
CA GLY A 72 0.61 3.37 3.77
C GLY A 72 0.57 3.97 2.37
N GLY A 73 -0.60 3.86 1.71
CA GLY A 73 -0.93 4.62 0.50
C GLY A 73 -1.24 6.07 0.85
#